data_AF-A0A6B5EYX2-F1
#
_entry.id   AF-A0A6B5EYX2-F1
#
_cell.length_a   1.000
_cell.length_b   1.000
_cell.length_c   1.000
_cell.angle_alpha   90.00
_cell.angle_beta   90.00
_cell.angle_gamma   90.00
#
_symmetry.space_group_name_H-M   'P 1'
#
loop_
_entity.id
_entity.type
_entity.pdbx_description
1 polymer ?
#
loop_
_entity_poly.entity_id
_entity_poly.type
_entity_poly.pdbx_seq_one_letter_code
_entity_poly.pdbx_strand_id
1 'polypeptide(L)' 'MNDFKEVYVTIKKLLDSDITAYQIEKGTGVSRAKIGRLKNDKNSLKNLTLETAEKLYNYQKQLEIMNED' A
#
# COMPACT_ATOMS: atom_id res chain seq x y z
N MET A 1 18.26 1.08 -8.59
CA MET A 1 17.24 1.52 -7.62
C MET A 1 17.44 0.64 -6.40
N ASN A 2 17.50 1.18 -5.17
CA ASN A 2 17.71 0.33 -3.98
C ASN A 2 16.40 -0.39 -3.63
N ASP A 3 16.44 -1.67 -3.23
CA ASP A 3 15.25 -2.50 -2.99
C ASP A 3 14.27 -1.85 -2.00
N PHE A 4 14.79 -1.19 -0.94
CA PHE A 4 13.97 -0.44 0.00
C PHE A 4 13.22 0.75 -0.61
N LYS A 5 13.82 1.42 -1.60
CA LYS A 5 13.17 2.53 -2.30
C LYS A 5 12.03 2.03 -3.18
N GLU A 6 12.17 0.84 -3.77
CA GLU A 6 11.10 0.21 -4.54
C GLU A 6 9.87 -0.07 -3.66
N VAL A 7 10.07 -0.69 -2.50
CA VAL A 7 8.97 -0.99 -1.56
C VAL A 7 8.23 0.29 -1.18
N TYR A 8 8.96 1.36 -0.83
CA TYR A 8 8.38 2.64 -0.47
C TYR A 8 7.54 3.23 -1.62
N VAL A 9 8.11 3.31 -2.83
CA VAL A 9 7.43 3.90 -3.99
C VAL A 9 6.17 3.09 -4.36
N THR A 10 6.25 1.77 -4.28
CA THR A 10 5.15 0.86 -4.60
C THR A 10 3.98 1.05 -3.63
N ILE A 11 4.25 1.05 -2.32
CA ILE A 11 3.19 1.30 -1.31
C ILE A 11 2.65 2.73 -1.46
N LYS A 12 3.51 3.70 -1.76
CA LYS A 12 3.09 5.09 -1.96
C LYS A 12 2.13 5.22 -3.15
N LYS A 13 2.42 4.55 -4.27
CA LYS A 13 1.55 4.47 -5.45
C LYS A 13 0.16 3.92 -5.10
N LEU A 14 0.10 2.84 -4.30
CA LEU A 14 -1.17 2.29 -3.83
C LEU A 14 -1.97 3.30 -3.00
N LEU A 15 -1.31 3.96 -2.04
CA LEU A 15 -1.97 4.90 -1.13
C LEU A 15 -2.46 6.16 -1.85
N ASP A 16 -1.71 6.64 -2.84
CA ASP A 16 -2.05 7.83 -3.63
C ASP A 16 -3.06 7.52 -4.77
N SER A 17 -3.39 6.25 -5.00
CA SER A 17 -4.38 5.84 -6.02
C SER A 17 -5.84 6.14 -5.60
N ASP A 18 -6.74 6.05 -6.57
CA ASP A 18 -8.20 6.13 -6.37
C ASP A 18 -8.80 4.90 -5.67
N ILE A 19 -7.98 3.87 -5.39
CA ILE A 19 -8.43 2.69 -4.66
C ILE A 19 -8.81 3.12 -3.24
N THR A 20 -10.07 2.83 -2.91
CA THR A 20 -10.64 3.21 -1.62
C THR A 20 -10.01 2.42 -0.49
N ALA A 21 -9.99 3.00 0.71
CA ALA A 21 -9.51 2.29 1.91
C ALA A 21 -10.28 0.99 2.19
N TYR A 22 -11.54 0.89 1.73
CA TYR A 22 -12.34 -0.33 1.82
C TYR A 22 -11.83 -1.43 0.87
N GLN A 23 -11.54 -1.09 -0.38
CA GLN A 23 -10.97 -2.05 -1.34
C GLN A 23 -9.60 -2.54 -0.89
N ILE A 24 -8.75 -1.64 -0.38
CA ILE A 24 -7.43 -2.01 0.16
C ILE A 24 -7.60 -2.93 1.38
N GLU A 25 -8.53 -2.63 2.30
CA GLU A 25 -8.80 -3.51 3.44
C GLU A 25 -9.25 -4.91 2.99
N LYS A 26 -10.14 -5.00 2.00
CA LYS A 26 -10.59 -6.29 1.44
C LYS A 26 -9.47 -7.08 0.79
N GLY A 27 -8.53 -6.42 0.11
CA GLY A 27 -7.40 -7.07 -0.55
C GLY A 27 -6.23 -7.42 0.37
N THR A 28 -6.04 -6.68 1.47
CA THR A 28 -4.82 -6.76 2.30
C THR A 28 -5.06 -7.27 3.72
N GLY A 29 -6.30 -7.20 4.21
CA GLY A 29 -6.65 -7.41 5.62
C GLY A 29 -6.13 -6.32 6.56
N VAL A 30 -5.51 -5.25 6.05
CA VAL A 30 -5.10 -4.10 6.85
C VAL A 30 -6.35 -3.26 7.16
N SER A 31 -6.53 -2.85 8.41
CA SER A 31 -7.76 -2.15 8.81
C SER A 31 -7.97 -0.84 8.03
N ARG A 32 -9.22 -0.57 7.65
CA ARG A 32 -9.63 0.65 6.94
C ARG A 32 -9.21 1.92 7.66
N ALA A 33 -9.27 1.92 9.00
CA ALA A 33 -8.81 3.04 9.82
C ALA A 33 -7.30 3.29 9.68
N LYS A 34 -6.48 2.22 9.65
CA LYS A 34 -5.04 2.33 9.42
C LYS A 34 -4.75 2.85 8.01
N ILE A 35 -5.41 2.30 6.99
CA ILE A 35 -5.26 2.73 5.59
C ILE A 35 -5.68 4.20 5.42
N GLY A 36 -6.79 4.62 6.02
CA GLY A 36 -7.25 6.02 5.98
C GLY A 36 -6.22 6.98 6.57
N ARG A 37 -5.58 6.62 7.69
CA ARG A 37 -4.46 7.38 8.24
C ARG A 37 -3.27 7.42 7.27
N LEU A 38 -2.93 6.29 6.66
CA LEU A 38 -1.81 6.19 5.72
C LEU A 38 -2.01 7.06 4.46
N LYS A 39 -3.24 7.14 3.93
CA LYS A 39 -3.58 8.00 2.78
C LYS A 39 -3.51 9.49 3.13
N ASN A 40 -3.88 9.87 4.36
CA ASN A 40 -3.98 11.27 4.76
C ASN A 40 -2.69 11.86 5.34
N ASP A 41 -1.84 11.05 5.98
CA ASP A 41 -0.62 11.51 6.63
C ASP A 41 0.65 11.14 5.83
N LYS A 42 1.34 12.17 5.33
CA LYS A 42 2.56 12.02 4.53
C LYS A 42 3.75 11.41 5.29
N ASN A 43 3.77 11.47 6.62
CA ASN A 43 4.84 10.91 7.45
C ASN A 43 4.55 9.47 7.94
N SER A 44 3.31 9.01 7.79
CA SER A 44 2.84 7.75 8.35
C SER A 44 3.53 6.49 7.80
N LEU A 45 4.09 6.56 6.59
CA LEU A 45 4.83 5.46 5.99
C LEU A 45 6.14 5.12 6.73
N LYS A 46 6.72 6.08 7.47
CA LYS A 46 7.99 5.87 8.19
C LYS A 46 7.86 4.89 9.36
N ASN A 47 6.65 4.75 9.92
CA ASN A 47 6.37 3.92 11.09
C ASN A 47 5.50 2.70 10.74
N LEU A 48 5.54 2.26 9.48
CA LEU A 48 4.87 1.03 9.06
C LEU A 48 5.58 -0.18 9.67
N THR A 49 4.79 -1.11 10.22
CA THR A 49 5.31 -2.44 10.55
C THR A 49 5.64 -3.18 9.26
N LEU A 50 6.68 -4.01 9.28
CA LEU A 50 7.09 -4.82 8.13
C LEU A 50 5.93 -5.64 7.56
N GLU A 51 5.13 -6.28 8.44
CA GLU A 51 3.95 -7.04 8.05
C GLU A 51 2.93 -6.20 7.26
N THR A 52 2.68 -4.95 7.68
CA THR A 52 1.76 -4.08 6.94
C THR A 52 2.37 -3.61 5.63
N ALA A 53 3.67 -3.33 5.61
CA ALA A 53 4.38 -2.95 4.40
C ALA A 53 4.33 -4.07 3.35
N GLU A 54 4.59 -5.31 3.76
CA GLU A 54 4.50 -6.50 2.91
C GLU A 54 3.10 -6.69 2.32
N LYS A 55 2.06 -6.62 3.14
CA LYS A 55 0.65 -6.74 2.69
C LYS A 55 0.28 -5.68 1.65
N LEU A 56 0.64 -4.42 1.89
CA LEU A 56 0.35 -3.32 0.96
C LEU A 56 1.17 -3.42 -0.33
N TYR A 57 2.45 -3.80 -0.22
CA TYR A 57 3.33 -3.99 -1.36
C TYR A 57 2.83 -5.11 -2.28
N ASN A 58 2.53 -6.28 -1.72
CA ASN A 58 2.05 -7.44 -2.48
C ASN A 58 0.73 -7.13 -3.19
N TYR A 59 -0.19 -6.41 -2.53
CA TYR A 59 -1.45 -6.03 -3.15
C TYR A 59 -1.25 -5.09 -4.35
N GLN A 60 -0.35 -4.10 -4.25
CA GLN A 60 -0.01 -3.25 -5.39
C GLN A 60 0.60 -4.05 -6.55
N LYS A 61 1.50 -5.00 -6.27
CA LYS A 61 2.09 -5.86 -7.30
C LYS A 61 1.06 -6.76 -7.98
N GLN A 62 0.10 -7.29 -7.23
CA GLN A 62 -1.02 -8.06 -7.79
C GLN A 62 -1.86 -7.21 -8.75
N LEU A 63 -2.16 -5.96 -8.38
CA LEU A 63 -2.89 -5.04 -9.26
C LEU A 63 -2.12 -4.72 -10.53
N GLU A 64 -0.79 -4.62 -10.48
CA GLU A 64 0.04 -4.39 -11.67
C GLU A 64 0.00 -5.58 -12.62
N ILE A 65 0.14 -6.81 -12.09
CA ILE A 65 0.05 -8.04 -12.89
C ILE A 65 -1.32 -8.17 -13.56
N MET A 66 -2.41 -7.87 -12.84
CA MET A 66 -3.77 -7.98 -13.39
C MET A 66 -4.11 -6.96 -14.47
N ASN A 67 -3.33 -5.88 -14.62
CA ASN A 67 -3.55 -4.86 -15.64
C ASN A 67 -2.71 -5.09 -16.91
N GLU A 68 -1.87 -6.12 -16.93
CA GLU A 68 -1.04 -6.52 -18.08
C GLU A 68 -1.66 -7.68 -18.90
N ASP A 69 -2.82 -8.19 -18.47
CA ASP A 69 -3.68 -9.16 -19.18
C ASP A 69 -4.94 -8.49 -19.77
#